data_AF-A0A921ZIC5-F1
#
_entry.id   AF-A0A921ZIC5-F1
#
_cell.length_a   1.000
_cell.length_b   1.000
_cell.length_c   1.000
_cell.angle_alpha   90.00
_cell.angle_beta   90.00
_cell.angle_gamma   90.00
#
_symmetry.space_group_name_H-M   'P 1'
#
loop_
_entity.id
_entity.type
_entity.pdbx_description
1 polymer ?
#
loop_
_entity_poly.entity_id
_entity_poly.type
_entity_poly.pdbx_seq_one_letter_code
_entity_poly.pdbx_strand_id
1 'polypeptide(L)'
;MAPPRRILKQQLELLLNFLEENKEMSKGLIPGTPVSHQETRQKWTTLAKRLNAVQGGALKTPDGWKKYWFEWRHKCRKKARRKYQNDANGGSVKIVPFNELEVRALELSGGGTIAPAVSTSKIENEDDDSDSVPLESIKTQSTPVIVKVRQLSRTSTDENIHSESPPPRWALDIEERRIAAEERMAEALESIASVMRIQEERRAMLEERLAEALTEVAGSVQDLNGRVQEAVDHLQKIYPVQSNGPDIKKVFM
;
A
#
# COMPACT_ATOMS: atom_id res chain seq x y z
N MET A 1 32.68 12.05 13.18
CA MET A 1 31.53 12.14 12.27
C MET A 1 31.12 13.61 12.20
N ALA A 2 31.03 14.20 11.01
CA ALA A 2 30.55 15.58 10.86
C ALA A 2 29.06 15.67 11.29
N PRO A 3 28.62 16.76 11.94
CA PRO A 3 27.22 16.94 12.34
C PRO A 3 26.28 16.79 11.13
N PRO A 4 25.07 16.22 11.30
CA PRO A 4 24.08 16.16 10.24
C PRO A 4 23.84 17.57 9.69
N ARG A 5 24.17 17.78 8.42
CA ARG A 5 24.00 19.09 7.77
C ARG A 5 22.52 19.42 7.77
N ARG A 6 22.18 20.56 8.40
CA ARG A 6 20.80 21.06 8.42
C ARG A 6 20.40 21.46 7.01
N ILE A 7 19.12 21.27 6.68
CA ILE A 7 18.57 21.70 5.40
C ILE A 7 18.53 23.22 5.41
N LEU A 8 19.23 23.83 4.45
CA LEU A 8 19.31 25.28 4.33
C LEU A 8 18.01 25.85 3.77
N LYS A 9 17.70 27.10 4.10
CA LYS A 9 16.54 27.82 3.55
C LYS A 9 16.57 27.82 2.01
N GLN A 10 17.74 28.03 1.41
CA GLN A 10 17.93 28.00 -0.04
C GLN A 10 17.60 26.62 -0.66
N GLN A 11 17.93 25.52 0.02
CA GLN A 11 17.54 24.18 -0.44
C GLN A 11 16.03 23.98 -0.36
N LEU A 12 15.40 24.55 0.66
CA LEU A 12 13.95 24.48 0.83
C LEU A 12 13.20 25.31 -0.22
N GLU A 13 13.71 26.49 -0.57
CA GLU A 13 13.21 27.33 -1.66
C GLU A 13 13.31 26.61 -3.01
N LEU A 14 14.47 26.01 -3.31
CA LEU A 14 14.67 25.23 -4.54
C LEU A 14 13.75 24.00 -4.59
N LEU A 15 13.56 23.32 -3.46
CA LEU A 15 12.64 22.19 -3.34
C LEU A 15 11.20 22.62 -3.66
N LEU A 16 10.74 23.73 -3.09
CA LEU A 16 9.39 24.26 -3.33
C LEU A 16 9.18 24.71 -4.77
N ASN A 17 10.09 25.53 -5.33
CA ASN A 17 9.99 25.99 -6.72
C ASN A 17 9.84 24.80 -7.69
N PHE A 18 10.64 23.75 -7.50
CA PHE A 18 10.58 22.58 -8.37
C PHE A 18 9.28 21.78 -8.22
N LEU A 19 8.72 21.71 -7.01
CA LEU A 19 7.45 21.03 -6.74
C LEU A 19 6.22 21.84 -7.17
N GLU A 20 6.33 23.16 -7.25
CA GLU A 20 5.33 24.05 -7.86
C GLU A 20 5.23 23.88 -9.36
N GLU A 21 6.38 23.73 -10.03
CA GLU A 21 6.47 23.41 -11.46
C GLU A 21 6.00 21.99 -11.79
N ASN A 22 6.08 21.05 -10.83
CA ASN A 22 5.81 19.62 -11.03
C ASN A 22 4.83 19.10 -9.95
N LYS A 23 3.57 19.57 -10.01
CA LYS A 23 2.55 19.33 -8.97
C LYS A 23 2.19 17.87 -8.79
N GLU A 24 2.35 17.04 -9.81
CA GLU A 24 2.16 15.59 -9.74
C GLU A 24 3.11 14.91 -8.75
N MET A 25 4.29 15.48 -8.50
CA MET A 25 5.22 14.93 -7.52
C MET A 25 4.88 15.31 -6.08
N SER A 26 4.18 16.42 -5.89
CA SER A 26 3.96 17.02 -4.56
C SER A 26 2.82 16.35 -3.79
N LYS A 27 1.90 15.69 -4.51
CA LYS A 27 0.68 15.07 -3.98
C LYS A 27 0.83 13.58 -3.62
N GLY A 28 1.92 12.94 -4.01
CA GLY A 28 2.06 11.48 -3.91
C GLY A 28 1.59 10.79 -5.20
N LEU A 29 2.06 9.57 -5.43
CA LEU A 29 1.74 8.85 -6.67
C LEU A 29 0.31 8.34 -6.61
N ILE A 30 -0.45 8.58 -7.69
CA ILE A 30 -1.75 7.95 -7.90
C ILE A 30 -1.48 6.46 -8.24
N PRO A 31 -2.01 5.50 -7.48
CA PRO A 31 -1.84 4.08 -7.79
C PRO A 31 -2.41 3.76 -9.19
N GLY A 32 -1.62 3.13 -10.06
CA GLY A 32 -2.16 2.47 -11.27
C GLY A 32 -1.45 2.66 -12.61
N THR A 33 -0.40 3.48 -12.74
CA THR A 33 0.32 3.63 -14.03
C THR A 33 1.84 3.45 -13.89
N PRO A 34 2.44 2.34 -14.36
CA PRO A 34 3.88 2.07 -14.19
C PRO A 34 4.79 3.11 -14.87
N VAL A 35 4.33 3.77 -15.93
CA VAL A 35 5.08 4.84 -16.64
C VAL A 35 5.22 6.09 -15.77
N SER A 36 4.18 6.46 -15.01
CA SER A 36 4.17 7.62 -14.11
C SER A 36 5.16 7.49 -12.95
N HIS A 37 5.40 6.25 -12.48
CA HIS A 37 6.37 5.97 -11.42
C HIS A 37 7.80 6.25 -11.86
N GLN A 38 8.15 5.88 -13.09
CA GLN A 38 9.50 6.07 -13.61
C GLN A 38 9.82 7.55 -13.84
N GLU A 39 8.89 8.30 -14.44
CA GLU A 39 9.05 9.75 -14.68
C GLU A 39 9.19 10.50 -13.35
N THR A 40 8.35 10.19 -12.36
CA THR A 40 8.42 10.78 -11.02
C THR A 40 9.77 10.50 -10.35
N ARG A 41 10.29 9.26 -10.46
CA ARG A 41 11.60 8.89 -9.91
C ARG A 41 12.75 9.65 -10.59
N GLN A 42 12.68 9.86 -11.90
CA GLN A 42 13.67 10.66 -12.63
C GLN A 42 13.64 12.13 -12.18
N LYS A 43 12.45 12.71 -12.00
CA LYS A 43 12.32 14.09 -11.52
C LYS A 43 12.87 14.26 -10.09
N TRP A 44 12.61 13.33 -9.17
CA TRP A 44 13.25 13.32 -7.83
C TRP A 44 14.78 13.21 -7.91
N THR A 45 15.29 12.43 -8.87
CA THR A 45 16.74 12.29 -9.10
C THR A 45 17.36 13.61 -9.55
N THR A 46 16.71 14.30 -10.49
CA THR A 46 17.14 15.64 -10.96
C THR A 46 17.09 16.67 -9.85
N LEU A 47 16.03 16.67 -9.05
CA LEU A 47 15.88 17.57 -7.92
C LEU A 47 16.98 17.35 -6.86
N ALA A 48 17.24 16.10 -6.49
CA ALA A 48 18.28 15.77 -5.53
C ALA A 48 19.67 16.26 -5.97
N LYS A 49 20.00 16.16 -7.27
CA LYS A 49 21.25 16.71 -7.81
C LYS A 49 21.32 18.23 -7.62
N ARG A 50 20.24 18.95 -7.93
CA ARG A 50 20.16 20.42 -7.74
C ARG A 50 20.30 20.82 -6.27
N LEU A 51 19.62 20.10 -5.37
CA LEU A 51 19.66 20.39 -3.92
C LEU A 51 21.01 20.08 -3.30
N ASN A 52 21.63 18.97 -3.70
CA ASN A 52 22.95 18.56 -3.20
C ASN A 52 24.09 19.44 -3.75
N ALA A 53 23.88 20.15 -4.85
CA ALA A 53 24.85 21.12 -5.38
C ALA A 53 24.94 22.41 -4.54
N VAL A 54 23.99 22.66 -3.62
CA VAL A 54 24.03 23.83 -2.73
C VAL A 54 25.15 23.65 -1.71
N GLN A 55 26.16 24.52 -1.78
CA GLN A 55 27.32 24.46 -0.90
C GLN A 55 26.92 24.63 0.57
N GLY A 56 27.44 23.78 1.45
CA GLY A 56 27.14 23.81 2.88
C GLY A 56 25.77 23.23 3.26
N GLY A 57 24.96 22.81 2.30
CA GLY A 57 23.62 22.25 2.52
C GLY A 57 23.61 20.77 2.91
N ALA A 58 22.41 20.27 3.21
CA ALA A 58 22.18 18.85 3.44
C ALA A 58 22.42 18.03 2.16
N LEU A 59 23.03 16.86 2.31
CA LEU A 59 23.21 15.90 1.23
C LEU A 59 22.28 14.71 1.49
N LYS A 60 21.34 14.48 0.58
CA LYS A 60 20.39 13.36 0.67
C LYS A 60 20.23 12.66 -0.67
N THR A 61 19.87 11.39 -0.62
CA THR A 61 19.45 10.63 -1.80
C THR A 61 18.11 11.18 -2.33
N PRO A 62 17.74 10.86 -3.58
CA PRO A 62 16.42 11.21 -4.13
C PRO A 62 15.27 10.80 -3.20
N ASP A 63 15.30 9.56 -2.69
CA ASP A 63 14.30 9.05 -1.76
C ASP A 63 14.35 9.77 -0.40
N GLY A 64 15.54 10.16 0.05
CA GLY A 64 15.71 10.95 1.27
C GLY A 64 15.10 12.36 1.17
N TRP A 65 15.20 13.00 0.00
CA TRP A 65 14.55 14.28 -0.28
C TRP A 65 13.03 14.13 -0.40
N LYS A 66 12.56 13.07 -1.06
CA LYS A 66 11.15 12.72 -1.13
C LYS A 66 10.55 12.54 0.27
N LYS A 67 11.18 11.70 1.10
CA LYS A 67 10.76 11.47 2.49
C LYS A 67 10.73 12.77 3.30
N TYR A 68 11.79 13.57 3.20
CA TYR A 68 11.85 14.87 3.86
C TYR A 68 10.68 15.79 3.48
N TRP A 69 10.35 15.87 2.18
CA TRP A 69 9.23 16.68 1.69
C TRP A 69 7.91 16.26 2.37
N PHE A 70 7.58 14.97 2.36
CA PHE A 70 6.34 14.48 2.96
C PHE A 70 6.29 14.71 4.49
N GLU A 71 7.37 14.45 5.20
CA GLU A 71 7.45 14.73 6.64
C GLU A 71 7.32 16.22 6.95
N TRP A 72 8.00 17.06 6.18
CA TRP A 72 7.98 18.51 6.38
C TRP A 72 6.59 19.09 6.09
N ARG A 73 5.98 18.69 4.97
CA ARG A 73 4.60 19.02 4.61
C ARG A 73 3.61 18.56 5.68
N HIS A 74 3.75 17.35 6.22
CA HIS A 74 2.92 16.88 7.32
C HIS A 74 3.07 17.77 8.57
N LYS A 75 4.30 18.17 8.92
CA LYS A 75 4.56 19.11 10.04
C LYS A 75 3.89 20.46 9.79
N CYS A 76 3.93 21.00 8.57
CA CYS A 76 3.23 22.22 8.19
C CYS A 76 1.71 22.08 8.40
N ARG A 77 1.09 20.99 7.93
CA ARG A 77 -0.36 20.74 8.13
C ARG A 77 -0.73 20.62 9.60
N LYS A 78 0.06 19.89 10.38
CA LYS A 78 -0.15 19.73 11.83
C LYS A 78 -0.04 21.07 12.57
N LYS A 79 0.92 21.91 12.19
CA LYS A 79 1.06 23.28 12.70
C LYS A 79 -0.18 24.12 12.37
N ALA A 80 -0.70 23.99 11.15
CA ALA A 80 -1.89 24.72 10.73
C ALA A 80 -3.17 24.31 11.46
N ARG A 81 -3.44 23.00 11.56
CA ARG A 81 -4.60 22.50 12.30
C ARG A 81 -4.64 22.97 13.75
N ARG A 82 -3.48 22.95 14.44
CA ARG A 82 -3.37 23.45 15.82
C ARG A 82 -3.70 24.94 15.94
N LYS A 83 -3.38 25.75 14.93
CA LYS A 83 -3.74 27.18 14.94
C LYS A 83 -5.24 27.37 14.81
N TYR A 84 -5.87 26.74 13.81
CA TYR A 84 -7.32 26.86 13.60
C TYR A 84 -8.13 26.37 14.80
N GLN A 85 -7.67 25.31 15.48
CA GLN A 85 -8.30 24.82 16.72
C GLN A 85 -8.12 25.78 17.91
N ASN A 86 -6.97 26.44 18.03
CA ASN A 86 -6.71 27.39 19.12
C ASN A 86 -7.44 28.72 18.92
N ASP A 87 -7.55 29.21 17.68
CA ASP A 87 -8.30 30.43 17.34
C ASP A 87 -9.80 30.25 17.62
N ALA A 88 -10.35 29.05 17.38
CA ALA A 88 -11.75 28.72 17.68
C ALA A 88 -12.06 28.62 19.18
N ASN A 89 -11.05 28.33 20.02
CA ASN A 89 -11.23 28.06 21.45
C ASN A 89 -10.71 29.18 22.36
N GLY A 90 -10.43 30.38 21.81
CA GLY A 90 -10.03 31.57 22.56
C GLY A 90 -8.69 31.46 23.32
N GLY A 91 -7.82 30.51 22.93
CA GLY A 91 -6.60 30.18 23.67
C GLY A 91 -5.41 31.08 23.32
N SER A 92 -4.92 31.86 24.30
CA SER A 92 -3.73 32.71 24.19
C SER A 92 -2.42 31.92 24.24
N VAL A 93 -2.07 31.22 23.16
CA VAL A 93 -0.72 30.64 22.99
C VAL A 93 0.06 31.45 21.95
N LYS A 94 1.31 31.77 22.26
CA LYS A 94 2.26 32.52 21.41
C LYS A 94 2.22 32.05 19.96
N ILE A 95 1.51 32.79 19.12
CA ILE A 95 1.28 32.47 17.70
C ILE A 95 2.62 32.68 16.97
N VAL A 96 3.36 31.60 16.72
CA VAL A 96 4.52 31.66 15.81
C VAL A 96 3.99 31.82 14.39
N PRO A 97 4.26 32.92 13.66
CA PRO A 97 3.81 33.11 12.29
C PRO A 97 4.20 31.94 11.38
N PHE A 98 3.42 31.70 10.32
CA PHE A 98 3.90 30.79 9.28
C PHE A 98 5.07 31.45 8.57
N ASN A 99 6.13 30.68 8.34
CA ASN A 99 7.17 31.13 7.43
C ASN A 99 6.62 31.09 6.01
N GLU A 100 7.06 31.98 5.13
CA GLU A 100 6.61 32.08 3.73
C GLU A 100 6.67 30.71 3.00
N LEU A 101 7.73 29.93 3.28
CA LEU A 101 7.91 28.58 2.72
C LEU A 101 6.87 27.58 3.25
N GLU A 102 6.43 27.71 4.50
CA GLU A 102 5.38 26.85 5.07
C GLU A 102 4.02 27.15 4.42
N VAL A 103 3.75 28.42 4.11
CA VAL A 103 2.52 28.82 3.39
C VAL A 103 2.50 28.20 1.99
N ARG A 104 3.59 28.35 1.24
CA ARG A 104 3.74 27.73 -0.09
C ARG A 104 3.59 26.21 -0.06
N ALA A 105 4.14 25.55 0.96
CA ALA A 105 3.99 24.11 1.14
C ALA A 105 2.54 23.67 1.41
N LEU A 106 1.75 24.50 2.10
CA LEU A 106 0.33 24.27 2.36
C LEU A 106 -0.53 24.49 1.11
N GLU A 107 -0.23 25.50 0.29
CA GLU A 107 -0.90 25.75 -0.99
C GLU A 107 -0.70 24.59 -1.98
N LEU A 108 0.54 24.08 -2.06
CA LEU A 108 0.85 22.84 -2.80
C LEU A 108 0.09 21.61 -2.27
N SER A 109 -0.51 21.69 -1.09
CA SER A 109 -1.26 20.59 -0.47
C SER A 109 -2.72 20.51 -0.86
N GLY A 110 -3.23 21.45 -1.66
CA GLY A 110 -4.65 21.48 -1.97
C GLY A 110 -5.50 22.02 -0.81
N GLY A 111 -4.87 22.69 0.16
CA GLY A 111 -5.59 23.53 1.12
C GLY A 111 -6.07 24.77 0.38
N GLY A 112 -7.38 24.86 0.18
CA GLY A 112 -8.04 25.98 -0.49
C GLY A 112 -7.56 27.34 0.05
N THR A 113 -7.56 28.29 -0.86
CA THR A 113 -7.53 29.74 -0.67
C THR A 113 -7.68 30.15 0.80
N ILE A 114 -6.68 30.87 1.32
CA ILE A 114 -6.75 31.55 2.61
C ILE A 114 -7.78 32.68 2.47
N ALA A 115 -9.06 32.35 2.51
CA ALA A 115 -10.18 33.27 2.59
C ALA A 115 -10.93 32.96 3.90
N PRO A 116 -11.28 33.99 4.71
CA PRO A 116 -12.00 33.77 5.94
C PRO A 116 -13.45 33.40 5.61
N ALA A 117 -13.93 32.34 6.27
CA ALA A 117 -15.32 31.89 6.33
C ALA A 117 -15.94 31.38 5.01
N VAL A 118 -16.24 30.08 4.96
CA VAL A 118 -17.59 29.53 5.22
C VAL A 118 -17.49 28.01 5.10
N SER A 119 -18.06 27.33 6.09
CA SER A 119 -18.18 25.88 6.19
C SER A 119 -18.90 25.29 4.98
N THR A 120 -18.26 24.35 4.28
CA THR A 120 -18.96 23.21 3.67
C THR A 120 -18.06 21.97 3.72
N SER A 121 -18.62 20.94 4.33
CA SER A 121 -18.12 19.59 4.54
C SER A 121 -17.49 18.92 3.32
N LYS A 122 -16.22 18.50 3.46
CA LYS A 122 -15.66 17.29 2.84
C LYS A 122 -14.39 16.91 3.61
N ILE A 123 -14.54 15.95 4.52
CA ILE A 123 -13.43 15.34 5.24
C ILE A 123 -13.00 14.14 4.40
N GLU A 124 -11.99 14.36 3.55
CA GLU A 124 -11.19 13.28 2.96
C GLU A 124 -10.18 12.87 4.04
N ASN A 125 -10.46 11.75 4.72
CA ASN A 125 -9.53 11.10 5.64
C ASN A 125 -8.59 10.20 4.81
N GLU A 126 -7.42 10.72 4.45
CA GLU A 126 -6.25 9.91 4.08
C GLU A 126 -5.31 9.86 5.30
N ASP A 127 -5.49 8.85 6.15
CA ASP A 127 -4.49 8.45 7.14
C ASP A 127 -3.76 7.19 6.61
N ASP A 128 -2.74 7.45 5.81
CA ASP A 128 -1.69 6.50 5.41
C ASP A 128 -0.69 6.38 6.58
N ASP A 129 -0.90 5.37 7.44
CA ASP A 129 0.04 4.98 8.49
C ASP A 129 0.96 3.88 7.95
N SER A 130 2.10 4.30 7.38
CA SER A 130 3.15 3.41 6.90
C SER A 130 4.46 3.61 7.69
N ASP A 131 4.62 2.70 8.63
CA ASP A 131 5.81 1.95 9.07
C ASP A 131 7.12 2.63 9.51
N SER A 132 7.59 2.17 10.68
CA SER A 132 9.02 1.85 10.91
C SER A 132 9.16 0.75 11.97
N VAL A 133 9.12 -0.51 11.53
CA VAL A 133 9.78 -1.64 12.21
C VAL A 133 11.29 -1.57 12.03
N PRO A 134 12.06 -1.89 13.08
CA PRO A 134 13.31 -2.61 12.90
C PRO A 134 13.26 -4.02 13.50
N LEU A 135 13.54 -5.01 12.66
CA LEU A 135 13.85 -6.39 13.01
C LEU A 135 15.27 -6.49 13.57
N GLU A 136 15.43 -7.05 14.77
CA GLU A 136 16.57 -7.93 15.12
C GLU A 136 16.29 -8.75 16.39
N SER A 137 15.94 -10.02 16.16
CA SER A 137 16.27 -11.24 16.90
C SER A 137 16.64 -11.18 18.40
N ILE A 138 15.73 -11.62 19.29
CA ILE A 138 16.06 -12.43 20.48
C ILE A 138 14.95 -13.45 20.78
N LYS A 139 15.31 -14.71 20.55
CA LYS A 139 15.04 -15.96 21.29
C LYS A 139 13.90 -15.98 22.34
N THR A 140 13.01 -16.93 22.11
CA THR A 140 12.14 -17.67 23.05
C THR A 140 12.52 -17.59 24.54
N GLN A 141 11.56 -17.21 25.38
CA GLN A 141 11.14 -17.99 26.56
C GLN A 141 9.92 -17.38 27.28
N SER A 142 8.99 -18.27 27.59
CA SER A 142 7.77 -18.06 28.37
C SER A 142 8.09 -17.96 29.87
N THR A 143 7.53 -16.97 30.58
CA THR A 143 7.08 -17.12 31.98
C THR A 143 6.05 -16.02 32.33
N PRO A 144 5.01 -16.31 33.14
CA PRO A 144 4.04 -15.32 33.60
C PRO A 144 4.52 -14.65 34.89
N VAL A 145 4.53 -13.31 34.92
CA VAL A 145 4.84 -12.52 36.14
C VAL A 145 3.54 -12.20 36.87
N ILE A 146 3.44 -12.74 38.08
CA ILE A 146 2.42 -12.47 39.09
C ILE A 146 2.57 -11.01 39.57
N VAL A 147 1.54 -10.18 39.34
CA VAL A 147 1.43 -8.86 39.98
C VAL A 147 0.50 -8.96 41.18
N LYS A 148 1.10 -8.86 42.37
CA LYS A 148 0.45 -8.92 43.68
C LYS A 148 -0.30 -7.61 43.96
N VAL A 149 -1.61 -7.58 43.74
CA VAL A 149 -2.47 -6.47 44.17
C VAL A 149 -2.84 -6.69 45.65
N ARG A 150 -2.47 -5.70 46.46
CA ARG A 150 -2.67 -5.62 47.91
C ARG A 150 -4.15 -5.46 48.23
N GLN A 151 -4.79 -6.51 48.73
CA GLN A 151 -6.14 -6.45 49.29
C GLN A 151 -6.11 -5.71 50.64
N LEU A 152 -6.88 -4.64 50.76
CA LEU A 152 -7.36 -4.14 52.05
C LEU A 152 -8.80 -4.59 52.26
N SER A 153 -9.03 -5.06 53.48
CA SER A 153 -10.17 -5.80 53.97
C SER A 153 -11.48 -5.01 53.97
N ARG A 154 -12.56 -5.75 53.67
CA ARG A 154 -13.97 -5.37 53.79
C ARG A 154 -14.35 -5.11 55.25
N THR A 155 -15.17 -4.10 55.50
CA THR A 155 -16.10 -4.05 56.64
C THR A 155 -17.51 -3.89 56.08
N SER A 156 -18.37 -4.83 56.48
CA SER A 156 -19.80 -4.94 56.18
C SER A 156 -20.60 -3.89 56.92
N THR A 157 -21.53 -3.21 56.25
CA THR A 157 -23.00 -3.27 56.51
C THR A 157 -23.76 -2.25 55.65
N ASP A 158 -24.98 -2.66 55.32
CA ASP A 158 -26.16 -1.93 54.86
C ASP A 158 -26.49 -1.85 53.35
N GLU A 159 -27.66 -2.46 53.12
CA GLU A 159 -28.55 -2.43 51.98
C GLU A 159 -28.69 -1.04 51.35
N ASN A 160 -28.30 -0.90 50.09
CA ASN A 160 -28.84 0.16 49.23
C ASN A 160 -28.78 -0.27 47.76
N ILE A 161 -29.93 -0.74 47.27
CA ILE A 161 -30.46 -0.61 45.90
C ILE A 161 -29.41 -0.16 44.87
N HIS A 162 -28.90 -1.11 44.09
CA HIS A 162 -28.02 -0.86 42.96
C HIS A 162 -28.73 0.00 41.89
N SER A 163 -28.69 1.32 42.09
CA SER A 163 -28.73 2.27 40.99
C SER A 163 -27.41 2.12 40.24
N GLU A 164 -27.40 1.26 39.22
CA GLU A 164 -26.38 1.30 38.18
C GLU A 164 -26.43 2.70 37.56
N SER A 165 -25.54 3.58 38.03
CA SER A 165 -25.33 4.87 37.39
C SER A 165 -24.96 4.59 35.93
N PRO A 166 -25.67 5.18 34.95
CA PRO A 166 -25.40 4.92 33.55
C PRO A 166 -23.92 5.21 33.25
N PRO A 167 -23.27 4.41 32.38
CA PRO A 167 -21.87 4.59 32.05
C PRO A 167 -21.58 6.06 31.73
N PRO A 168 -20.54 6.65 32.34
CA PRO A 168 -20.20 8.03 32.07
C PRO A 168 -19.88 8.20 30.57
N ARG A 169 -20.23 9.35 30.00
CA ARG A 169 -20.16 9.60 28.54
C ARG A 169 -18.81 9.24 27.91
N TRP A 170 -17.70 9.45 28.61
CA TRP A 170 -16.37 9.09 28.10
C TRP A 170 -16.20 7.58 27.86
N ALA A 171 -16.88 6.72 28.62
CA ALA A 171 -16.83 5.28 28.42
C ALA A 171 -17.59 4.88 27.14
N LEU A 172 -18.71 5.55 26.87
CA LEU A 172 -19.46 5.39 25.62
C LEU A 172 -18.67 5.92 24.42
N ASP A 173 -18.02 7.09 24.54
CA ASP A 173 -17.19 7.66 23.47
C ASP A 173 -15.98 6.76 23.12
N ILE A 174 -15.41 6.07 24.12
CA ILE A 174 -14.33 5.10 23.89
C ILE A 174 -14.87 3.87 23.16
N GLU A 175 -16.03 3.36 23.56
CA GLU A 175 -16.65 2.21 22.90
C GLU A 175 -17.10 2.56 21.48
N GLU A 176 -17.63 3.76 21.25
CA GLU A 176 -18.00 4.26 19.92
C GLU A 176 -16.77 4.33 19.00
N ARG A 177 -15.63 4.83 19.50
CA ARG A 177 -14.37 4.82 18.73
C ARG A 177 -13.87 3.42 18.43
N ARG A 178 -14.03 2.49 19.38
CA ARG A 178 -13.67 1.09 19.19
C ARG A 178 -14.56 0.46 18.11
N ILE A 179 -15.88 0.63 18.20
CA ILE A 179 -16.84 0.15 17.21
C ILE A 179 -16.50 0.71 15.82
N ALA A 180 -16.27 2.02 15.71
CA ALA A 180 -15.90 2.64 14.44
C ALA A 180 -14.55 2.15 13.88
N ALA A 181 -13.62 1.73 14.74
CA ALA A 181 -12.38 1.10 14.29
C ALA A 181 -12.61 -0.34 13.81
N GLU A 182 -13.42 -1.11 14.53
CA GLU A 182 -13.82 -2.47 14.14
C GLU A 182 -14.60 -2.47 12.82
N GLU A 183 -15.51 -1.52 12.60
CA GLU A 183 -16.23 -1.34 11.33
C GLU A 183 -15.28 -1.06 10.16
N ARG A 184 -14.30 -0.16 10.32
CA ARG A 184 -13.29 0.08 9.28
C ARG A 184 -12.44 -1.15 8.96
N MET A 185 -12.13 -1.97 9.97
CA MET A 185 -11.44 -3.23 9.73
C MET A 185 -12.32 -4.22 8.96
N ALA A 186 -13.62 -4.30 9.30
CA ALA A 186 -14.56 -5.14 8.58
C ALA A 186 -14.72 -4.73 7.11
N GLU A 187 -14.85 -3.42 6.83
CA GLU A 187 -14.90 -2.88 5.46
C GLU A 187 -13.63 -3.21 4.67
N ALA A 188 -12.44 -3.07 5.29
CA ALA A 188 -11.18 -3.41 4.66
C ALA A 188 -11.10 -4.92 4.32
N LEU A 189 -11.55 -5.79 5.22
CA LEU A 189 -11.60 -7.23 5.00
C LEU A 189 -12.59 -7.61 3.90
N GLU A 190 -13.74 -6.95 3.83
CA GLU A 190 -14.73 -7.15 2.76
C GLU A 190 -14.16 -6.74 1.40
N SER A 191 -13.46 -5.60 1.33
CA SER A 191 -12.76 -5.17 0.11
C SER A 191 -11.73 -6.20 -0.35
N ILE A 192 -10.90 -6.71 0.56
CA ILE A 192 -9.92 -7.76 0.26
C ILE A 192 -10.63 -9.03 -0.23
N ALA A 193 -11.69 -9.45 0.45
CA ALA A 193 -12.45 -10.64 0.06
C ALA A 193 -13.08 -10.48 -1.34
N SER A 194 -13.60 -9.30 -1.68
CA SER A 194 -14.11 -8.99 -3.01
C SER A 194 -13.03 -9.12 -4.08
N VAL A 195 -11.85 -8.54 -3.85
CA VAL A 195 -10.70 -8.66 -4.77
C VAL A 195 -10.27 -10.13 -4.92
N MET A 196 -10.24 -10.90 -3.84
CA MET A 196 -9.90 -12.32 -3.89
C MET A 196 -10.92 -13.12 -4.72
N ARG A 197 -12.22 -12.85 -4.60
CA ARG A 197 -13.24 -13.49 -5.44
C ARG A 197 -13.05 -13.19 -6.92
N ILE A 198 -12.80 -11.92 -7.27
CA ILE A 198 -12.54 -11.50 -8.66
C ILE A 198 -11.28 -12.18 -9.20
N GLN A 199 -10.24 -12.30 -8.39
CA GLN A 199 -9.02 -12.99 -8.78
C GLN A 199 -9.28 -14.48 -9.03
N GLU A 200 -10.08 -15.13 -8.19
CA GLU A 200 -10.43 -16.53 -8.32
C GLU A 200 -11.28 -16.79 -9.57
N GLU A 201 -12.28 -15.94 -9.84
CA GLU A 201 -13.08 -16.01 -11.08
C GLU A 201 -12.22 -15.87 -12.32
N ARG A 202 -11.24 -14.94 -12.30
CA ARG A 202 -10.30 -14.77 -13.41
C ARG A 202 -9.42 -16.01 -13.60
N ARG A 203 -8.99 -16.66 -12.51
CA ARG A 203 -8.19 -17.89 -12.58
C ARG A 203 -9.02 -19.04 -13.18
N ALA A 204 -10.25 -19.23 -12.70
CA ALA A 204 -11.16 -20.24 -13.23
C ALA A 204 -11.41 -20.05 -14.74
N MET A 205 -11.63 -18.82 -15.20
CA MET A 205 -11.80 -18.52 -16.64
C MET A 205 -10.57 -18.89 -17.48
N LEU A 206 -9.35 -18.68 -16.95
CA LEU A 206 -8.12 -19.04 -17.65
C LEU A 206 -7.92 -20.56 -17.71
N GLU A 207 -8.25 -21.27 -16.63
CA GLU A 207 -8.21 -22.72 -16.59
C GLU A 207 -9.22 -23.35 -17.56
N GLU A 208 -10.44 -22.81 -17.64
CA GLU A 208 -11.46 -23.23 -18.60
C GLU A 208 -10.99 -23.04 -20.05
N ARG A 209 -10.48 -21.85 -20.39
CA ARG A 209 -9.94 -21.58 -21.74
C ARG A 209 -8.76 -22.48 -22.08
N LEU A 210 -7.91 -22.79 -21.11
CA LEU A 210 -6.80 -23.71 -21.30
C LEU A 210 -7.31 -25.13 -21.56
N ALA A 211 -8.31 -25.58 -20.81
CA ALA A 211 -8.92 -26.89 -21.01
C ALA A 211 -9.59 -27.01 -22.38
N GLU A 212 -10.32 -25.98 -22.83
CA GLU A 212 -10.93 -25.93 -24.17
C GLU A 212 -9.86 -26.01 -25.27
N ALA A 213 -8.80 -25.18 -25.18
CA ALA A 213 -7.73 -25.18 -26.17
C ALA A 213 -6.98 -26.52 -26.22
N LEU A 214 -6.73 -27.15 -25.07
CA LEU A 214 -6.13 -28.48 -25.01
C LEU A 214 -7.04 -29.55 -25.62
N THR A 215 -8.35 -29.43 -25.40
CA THR A 215 -9.35 -30.34 -25.99
C THR A 215 -9.40 -30.21 -27.51
N GLU A 216 -9.35 -28.97 -28.03
CA GLU A 216 -9.31 -28.71 -29.47
C GLU A 216 -8.05 -29.27 -30.12
N VAL A 217 -6.87 -29.02 -29.51
CA VAL A 217 -5.60 -29.56 -30.01
C VAL A 217 -5.61 -31.09 -29.96
N ALA A 218 -6.08 -31.70 -28.88
CA ALA A 218 -6.19 -33.15 -28.77
C ALA A 218 -7.07 -33.74 -29.88
N GLY A 219 -8.21 -33.09 -30.18
CA GLY A 219 -9.09 -33.47 -31.29
C GLY A 219 -8.38 -33.39 -32.64
N SER A 220 -7.65 -32.30 -32.90
CA SER A 220 -6.88 -32.15 -34.16
C SER A 220 -5.79 -33.21 -34.33
N VAL A 221 -5.12 -33.59 -33.25
CA VAL A 221 -4.07 -34.63 -33.25
C VAL A 221 -4.68 -36.00 -33.51
N GLN A 222 -5.84 -36.31 -32.92
CA GLN A 222 -6.54 -37.57 -33.17
C GLN A 222 -7.03 -37.68 -34.61
N ASP A 223 -7.58 -36.60 -35.19
CA ASP A 223 -7.96 -36.56 -36.61
C ASP A 223 -6.75 -36.80 -37.52
N LEU A 224 -5.64 -36.09 -37.27
CA LEU A 224 -4.41 -36.25 -38.03
C LEU A 224 -3.89 -37.69 -37.96
N ASN A 225 -3.92 -38.29 -36.77
CA ASN A 225 -3.48 -39.67 -36.55
C ASN A 225 -4.39 -40.67 -37.29
N GLY A 226 -5.71 -40.44 -37.30
CA GLY A 226 -6.66 -41.21 -38.09
C GLY A 226 -6.35 -41.16 -39.59
N ARG A 227 -6.12 -39.95 -40.13
CA ARG A 227 -5.76 -39.75 -41.54
C ARG A 227 -4.43 -40.40 -41.92
N VAL A 228 -3.44 -40.36 -41.03
CA VAL A 228 -2.16 -41.07 -41.23
C VAL A 228 -2.38 -42.58 -41.26
N GLN A 229 -3.18 -43.13 -40.34
CA GLN A 229 -3.48 -44.56 -40.32
C GLN A 229 -4.23 -45.01 -41.58
N GLU A 230 -5.21 -44.25 -42.04
CA GLU A 230 -5.91 -44.50 -43.30
C GLU A 230 -4.95 -44.53 -44.50
N ALA A 231 -4.00 -43.58 -44.55
CA ALA A 231 -2.99 -43.53 -45.60
C ALA A 231 -2.05 -44.75 -45.55
N VAL A 232 -1.64 -45.18 -44.35
CA VAL A 232 -0.82 -46.38 -44.14
C VAL A 232 -1.58 -47.64 -44.59
N ASP A 233 -2.84 -47.80 -44.20
CA ASP A 233 -3.67 -48.95 -44.58
C ASP A 233 -3.90 -48.99 -46.10
N HIS A 234 -4.12 -47.83 -46.72
CA HIS A 234 -4.25 -47.72 -48.18
C HIS A 234 -2.95 -48.12 -48.90
N LEU A 235 -1.79 -47.69 -48.40
CA LEU A 235 -0.49 -48.10 -48.94
C LEU A 235 -0.25 -49.60 -48.79
N GLN A 236 -0.61 -50.20 -47.64
CA GLN A 236 -0.50 -51.66 -47.45
C GLN A 236 -1.40 -52.46 -48.39
N LYS A 237 -2.59 -51.93 -48.74
CA LYS A 237 -3.48 -52.55 -49.73
C LYS A 237 -2.91 -52.48 -51.15
N ILE A 238 -2.30 -51.36 -51.53
CA ILE A 238 -1.71 -51.18 -52.87
C ILE A 238 -0.40 -51.96 -53.01
N TYR A 239 0.40 -52.01 -51.96
CA TYR A 239 1.67 -52.72 -51.90
C TYR A 239 1.62 -53.80 -50.82
N PRO A 240 0.92 -54.93 -51.08
CA PRO A 240 0.96 -56.05 -50.17
C PRO A 240 2.43 -56.50 -50.07
N VAL A 241 3.00 -56.39 -48.87
CA VAL A 241 4.34 -56.90 -48.57
C VAL A 241 4.33 -58.39 -48.89
N GLN A 242 4.92 -58.79 -50.02
CA GLN A 242 5.21 -60.19 -50.28
C GLN A 242 6.27 -60.62 -49.27
N SER A 243 5.85 -61.31 -48.21
CA SER A 243 6.73 -62.00 -47.28
C SER A 243 7.38 -63.26 -47.90
N ASN A 244 7.62 -63.26 -49.21
CA ASN A 244 8.45 -64.24 -49.88
C ASN A 244 9.93 -63.87 -49.68
N GLY A 245 10.37 -63.81 -48.41
CA GLY A 245 11.78 -63.89 -48.09
C GLY A 245 12.26 -65.31 -48.41
N PRO A 246 13.39 -65.50 -49.11
CA PRO A 246 13.91 -66.83 -49.42
C PRO A 246 14.13 -67.61 -48.11
N ASP A 247 13.58 -68.82 -48.06
CA ASP A 247 13.73 -69.76 -46.95
C ASP A 247 15.22 -70.12 -46.79
N ILE A 248 15.92 -69.43 -45.89
CA ILE A 248 17.37 -69.57 -45.62
C ILE A 248 17.71 -71.00 -45.15
N LYS A 249 16.70 -71.83 -44.83
CA LYS A 249 16.88 -73.23 -44.45
C LYS A 249 17.30 -74.17 -45.59
N LYS A 250 17.32 -73.71 -46.86
CA LYS A 250 17.80 -74.52 -48.00
C LYS A 250 19.24 -74.25 -48.44
N VAL A 251 19.99 -73.38 -47.76
CA VAL A 251 21.37 -73.02 -48.13
C VAL A 251 22.42 -73.80 -47.32
N PHE A 252 22.02 -74.51 -46.27
CA PHE A 252 22.90 -75.37 -45.47
C PHE A 252 22.39 -76.82 -45.42
N MET A 253 22.46 -77.51 -46.56
CA MET A 253 22.51 -78.99 -46.61
C MET A 253 23.59 -79.42 -47.59
#